data_AF-A0ABD7PCQ9-F1
#
_entry.id   AF-A0ABD7PCQ9-F1
#
_cell.length_a   1.000
_cell.length_b   1.000
_cell.length_c   1.000
_cell.angle_alpha   90.00
_cell.angle_beta   90.00
_cell.angle_gamma   90.00
#
_symmetry.space_group_name_H-M   'P 1'
#
loop_
_entity.id
_entity.type
_entity.pdbx_description
1 polymer ?
#
loop_
_entity_poly.entity_id
_entity_poly.type
_entity_poly.pdbx_seq_one_letter_code
_entity_poly.pdbx_strand_id
1 'polypeptide(L)' 'MSKENTARQHVTVRLAPELVRQVERERTKLERRTGIRPSRSQVLEKFLNIGLNGK' A
#
# COMPACT_ATOMS: atom_id res chain seq x y z
N MET A 1 -7.85 26.33 -11.76
CA MET A 1 -8.00 24.87 -11.54
C MET A 1 -6.61 24.28 -11.43
N SER A 2 -6.18 23.96 -10.22
CA SER A 2 -4.84 23.42 -9.97
C SER A 2 -4.72 22.06 -10.66
N LYS A 3 -3.75 21.94 -11.58
CA LYS A 3 -3.33 20.66 -12.14
C LYS A 3 -2.77 19.84 -10.98
N GLU A 4 -3.59 19.01 -10.34
CA GLU A 4 -3.08 18.03 -9.39
C GLU A 4 -2.05 17.18 -10.13
N ASN A 5 -0.81 17.32 -9.68
CA ASN A 5 0.32 16.60 -10.22
C ASN A 5 0.11 15.12 -9.90
N THR A 6 -0.51 14.38 -10.83
CA THR A 6 -0.80 12.94 -10.77
C THR A 6 0.47 12.08 -10.87
N ALA A 7 1.64 12.68 -10.64
CA ALA A 7 2.90 11.99 -10.55
C ALA A 7 3.00 11.31 -9.17
N ARG A 8 3.08 9.97 -9.17
CA ARG A 8 3.39 9.20 -7.97
C ARG A 8 4.70 9.71 -7.37
N GLN A 9 4.67 10.09 -6.09
CA GLN A 9 5.86 10.53 -5.38
C GLN A 9 6.54 9.34 -4.68
N HIS A 10 7.87 9.31 -4.73
CA HIS A 10 8.65 8.31 -4.00
C HIS A 10 8.96 8.83 -2.59
N VAL A 11 8.50 8.10 -1.58
CA VAL A 11 8.72 8.41 -0.17
C VAL A 11 9.38 7.22 0.53
N THR A 12 10.28 7.52 1.46
CA THR A 12 10.89 6.49 2.33
C THR A 12 10.25 6.57 3.70
N VAL A 13 9.75 5.42 4.19
CA VAL A 13 9.08 5.31 5.49
C VAL A 13 9.81 4.31 6.38
N ARG A 14 9.91 4.62 7.68
CA ARG A 14 10.35 3.67 8.70
C ARG A 14 9.11 3.10 9.37
N LEU A 15 9.00 1.78 9.40
CA LEU A 15 7.84 1.08 9.95
C LEU A 15 8.29 0.11 11.04
N ALA A 16 7.43 -0.11 12.03
CA ALA A 16 7.63 -1.17 13.01
C ALA A 16 7.68 -2.55 12.29
N PRO A 17 8.51 -3.50 12.75
CA PRO A 17 8.63 -4.82 12.13
C PRO A 17 7.29 -5.55 11.96
N GLU A 18 6.37 -5.37 12.91
CA GLU A 18 5.03 -5.96 12.92
C GLU A 18 4.20 -5.45 11.74
N LEU A 19 4.28 -4.15 11.44
CA LEU A 19 3.59 -3.54 10.31
C LEU A 19 4.15 -4.05 8.97
N VAL A 20 5.48 -4.21 8.87
CA VAL A 20 6.10 -4.82 7.68
C VAL A 20 5.59 -6.25 7.47
N ARG A 21 5.47 -7.04 8.54
CA ARG A 21 4.88 -8.39 8.49
C ARG A 21 3.41 -8.37 8.06
N GLN A 22 2.62 -7.39 8.51
CA GLN A 22 1.23 -7.24 8.07
C GLN A 22 1.13 -6.93 6.58
N VAL A 23 1.98 -6.05 6.05
CA VAL A 23 2.08 -5.75 4.61
C VAL A 23 2.39 -7.00 3.81
N GLU A 24 3.37 -7.82 4.22
CA GLU A 24 3.69 -9.07 3.51
C GLU A 24 2.55 -10.09 3.57
N ARG A 25 1.87 -10.24 4.72
CA ARG A 25 0.71 -11.14 4.83
C ARG A 25 -0.41 -10.75 3.88
N GLU A 26 -0.74 -9.46 3.81
CA GLU A 26 -1.77 -8.96 2.91
C GLU A 26 -1.36 -9.11 1.45
N ARG A 27 -0.09 -8.89 1.13
CA ARG A 27 0.48 -9.14 -0.19
C ARG A 27 0.27 -10.59 -0.64
N THR A 28 0.59 -11.57 0.23
CA THR A 28 0.36 -12.99 -0.06
C THR A 28 -1.12 -13.32 -0.19
N LYS A 29 -1.99 -12.72 0.64
CA LYS A 29 -3.45 -12.92 0.53
C LYS A 29 -3.98 -12.42 -0.82
N LEU A 30 -3.53 -11.25 -1.26
CA LEU A 30 -3.93 -10.67 -2.54
C LEU A 30 -3.43 -11.53 -3.70
N GLU A 31 -2.17 -11.96 -3.67
CA GLU A 31 -1.59 -12.87 -4.65
C GLU A 31 -2.39 -14.17 -4.81
N ARG A 32 -2.81 -14.79 -3.69
CA ARG A 32 -3.66 -15.98 -3.72
C ARG A 32 -5.04 -15.73 -4.32
N ARG A 33 -5.59 -14.51 -4.18
CA ARG A 33 -6.93 -14.15 -4.66
C ARG A 33 -6.94 -13.74 -6.13
N THR A 34 -5.90 -13.05 -6.59
CA THR A 34 -5.85 -12.47 -7.94
C THR A 34 -4.94 -13.24 -8.89
N GLY A 35 -4.11 -14.15 -8.38
CA GLY A 35 -3.03 -14.80 -9.13
C GLY A 35 -1.85 -13.87 -9.44
N ILE A 36 -1.87 -12.62 -8.99
CA ILE A 36 -0.88 -11.59 -9.30
C ILE A 36 -0.29 -11.07 -8.00
N ARG A 37 1.04 -11.07 -7.88
CA ARG A 37 1.74 -10.56 -6.69
C ARG A 37 1.87 -9.03 -6.72
N PRO A 38 1.15 -8.27 -5.86
CA PRO A 38 1.27 -6.82 -5.84
C PRO A 38 2.62 -6.39 -5.23
N SER A 39 3.04 -5.16 -5.49
CA SER A 39 4.21 -4.56 -4.85
C SER A 39 3.92 -4.15 -3.40
N ARG A 40 4.97 -3.98 -2.59
CA ARG A 40 4.84 -3.47 -1.22
C ARG A 40 4.17 -2.09 -1.20
N SER A 41 4.54 -1.21 -2.13
CA SER A 41 3.99 0.13 -2.24
C SER A 41 2.49 0.10 -2.54
N GLN A 42 2.01 -0.82 -3.39
CA GLN A 42 0.58 -0.98 -3.67
C GLN A 42 -0.21 -1.44 -2.43
N VAL A 43 0.37 -2.35 -1.64
CA VAL A 43 -0.28 -2.81 -0.40
C VAL A 43 -0.28 -1.72 0.67
N LEU A 44 0.81 -0.95 0.78
CA LEU A 44 0.88 0.22 1.67
C LEU A 44 -0.11 1.31 1.25
N GLU A 45 -0.21 1.62 -0.05
CA GLU A 45 -1.18 2.56 -0.59
C GLU A 45 -2.62 2.13 -0.30
N LYS A 46 -2.93 0.83 -0.39
CA LYS A 46 -4.22 0.28 0.04
C LYS A 46 -4.50 0.56 1.52
N PHE A 47 -3.55 0.26 2.40
CA PHE A 47 -3.73 0.50 3.84
C PHE A 47 -3.85 1.97 4.20
N LEU A 48 -3.03 2.82 3.59
CA LEU A 48 -3.11 4.27 3.77
C LEU A 48 -4.45 4.80 3.29
N ASN A 49 -4.94 4.37 2.13
CA ASN A 49 -6.26 4.77 1.65
C ASN A 49 -7.39 4.34 2.58
N ILE A 50 -7.34 3.13 3.15
CA ILE A 50 -8.34 2.67 4.14
C ILE A 50 -8.27 3.54 5.40
N GLY A 51 -7.07 3.76 5.95
CA GLY A 51 -6.87 4.51 7.18
C GLY A 51 -7.18 6.00 7.07
N LEU A 52 -6.85 6.63 5.92
CA LEU A 52 -7.09 8.04 5.67
C LEU A 52 -8.53 8.34 5.25
N ASN A 53 -9.17 7.44 4.50
CA ASN A 53 -10.54 7.67 4.01
C ASN A 53 -11.62 7.14 4.96
N GLY A 54 -11.27 6.36 5.98
CA GLY A 54 -12.12 6.06 7.14
C GLY A 54 -13.53 5.54 6.85
N LYS A 55 -13.79 5.02 5.65
CA LYS A 55 -15.06 4.46 5.21
C LYS A 55 -14.91 2.97 4.93
#